data_AF-A0A947J9X1-F1
#
_entry.id   AF-A0A947J9X1-F1
#
_cell.length_a   1.000
_cell.length_b   1.000
_cell.length_c   1.000
_cell.angle_alpha   90.00
_cell.angle_beta   90.00
_cell.angle_gamma   90.00
#
_symmetry.space_group_name_H-M   'P 1'
#
loop_
_entity.id
_entity.type
_entity.pdbx_description
1 polymer ?
#
loop_
_entity_poly.entity_id
_entity_poly.type
_entity_poly.pdbx_seq_one_letter_code
_entity_poly.pdbx_strand_id
1 'polypeptide(L)'
;AGFLAWAIARETDPDRWYSAFFAATGALTGTILLGSPSFSLIFWFLLGLRFVNRSTGRAPGILDLMLFYGLSLWLGFAIHWTIPLLATATVSFAWTDEFPRLIRVALAMPCGAIAFGIVRGWRFTPPVWDWVGGVGLVLVVLLLIPVALGYRSPRSVSDRTGVPLDGRRIRWALAWSAGSMVMLTAIGAADIQALAPTWAASAGTFVGWLAEALTTCHVLSK
;
A
#
# COMPACT_ATOMS: atom_id res chain seq x y z
N ALA A 1 15.60 -2.89 -0.28
CA ALA A 1 14.45 -2.79 -1.21
C ALA A 1 13.72 -4.12 -1.38
N GLY A 2 14.41 -5.20 -1.78
CA GLY A 2 13.79 -6.51 -2.01
C GLY A 2 12.93 -7.04 -0.87
N PHE A 3 13.43 -7.01 0.37
CA PHE A 3 12.67 -7.46 1.55
C PHE A 3 11.37 -6.67 1.77
N LEU A 4 11.38 -5.34 1.60
CA LEU A 4 10.18 -4.53 1.80
C LEU A 4 9.15 -4.78 0.69
N ALA A 5 9.59 -4.92 -0.56
CA ALA A 5 8.69 -5.29 -1.66
C ALA A 5 8.09 -6.68 -1.47
N TRP A 6 8.91 -7.65 -1.05
CA TRP A 6 8.46 -8.98 -0.67
C TRP A 6 7.39 -8.92 0.43
N ALA A 7 7.61 -8.11 1.47
CA ALA A 7 6.69 -7.96 2.59
C ALA A 7 5.37 -7.30 2.15
N ILE A 8 5.44 -6.24 1.32
CA ILE A 8 4.26 -5.60 0.74
C ILE A 8 3.47 -6.58 -0.11
N ALA A 9 4.13 -7.36 -0.95
CA ALA A 9 3.49 -8.36 -1.78
C ALA A 9 2.80 -9.48 -0.97
N ARG A 10 3.35 -9.83 0.20
CA ARG A 10 2.68 -10.75 1.14
C ARG A 10 1.47 -10.14 1.82
N GLU A 11 1.39 -8.82 1.94
CA GLU A 11 0.20 -8.14 2.43
C GLU A 11 -0.86 -7.99 1.32
N THR A 12 -0.47 -7.75 0.06
CA THR A 12 -1.41 -7.60 -1.05
C THR A 12 -1.87 -8.92 -1.67
N ASP A 13 -1.05 -9.96 -1.61
CA ASP A 13 -1.33 -11.30 -2.12
C ASP A 13 -0.63 -12.38 -1.26
N PRO A 14 -1.18 -12.68 -0.07
CA PRO A 14 -0.53 -13.58 0.89
C PRO A 14 -0.37 -15.02 0.40
N ASP A 15 -1.28 -15.48 -0.46
CA ASP A 15 -1.39 -16.88 -0.87
C ASP A 15 -0.36 -17.30 -1.92
N ARG A 16 0.07 -16.36 -2.77
CA ARG A 16 0.93 -16.66 -3.93
C ARG A 16 2.38 -16.32 -3.64
N TRP A 17 3.21 -17.35 -3.50
CA TRP A 17 4.64 -17.16 -3.28
C TRP A 17 5.34 -16.45 -4.46
N TYR A 18 4.87 -16.69 -5.71
CA TYR A 18 5.38 -16.02 -6.90
C TYR A 18 5.25 -14.50 -6.80
N SER A 19 4.15 -14.00 -6.24
CA SER A 19 3.91 -12.55 -6.06
C SER A 19 5.03 -11.91 -5.26
N ALA A 20 5.39 -12.53 -4.13
CA ALA A 20 6.45 -12.05 -3.25
C ALA A 20 7.86 -12.19 -3.87
N PHE A 21 8.10 -13.26 -4.64
CA PHE A 21 9.36 -13.47 -5.34
C PHE A 21 9.59 -12.41 -6.44
N PHE A 22 8.62 -12.20 -7.32
CA PHE A 22 8.72 -11.20 -8.39
C PHE A 22 8.79 -9.78 -7.84
N ALA A 23 8.08 -9.50 -6.74
CA ALA A 23 8.18 -8.22 -6.04
C ALA A 23 9.60 -7.95 -5.52
N ALA A 24 10.21 -8.93 -4.84
CA ALA A 24 11.57 -8.82 -4.31
C ALA A 24 12.59 -8.55 -5.42
N THR A 25 12.56 -9.38 -6.46
CA THR A 25 13.48 -9.31 -7.61
C THR A 25 13.28 -7.99 -8.37
N GLY A 26 12.02 -7.63 -8.67
CA GLY A 26 11.70 -6.37 -9.33
C GLY A 26 12.16 -5.14 -8.55
N ALA A 27 12.02 -5.15 -7.22
CA ALA A 27 12.47 -4.05 -6.38
C ALA A 27 14.00 -3.93 -6.30
N LEU A 28 14.72 -5.05 -6.30
CA LEU A 28 16.19 -5.05 -6.36
C LEU A 28 16.66 -4.51 -7.70
N THR A 29 16.11 -5.01 -8.82
CA THR A 29 16.41 -4.51 -10.17
C THR A 29 16.08 -3.03 -10.29
N GLY A 30 14.91 -2.60 -9.81
CA GLY A 30 14.51 -1.19 -9.79
C GLY A 30 15.46 -0.32 -8.97
N THR A 31 15.98 -0.83 -7.85
CA THR A 31 16.97 -0.10 -7.04
C THR A 31 18.30 0.08 -7.76
N ILE A 32 18.73 -0.93 -8.51
CA ILE A 32 19.97 -0.88 -9.31
C ILE A 32 19.83 0.12 -10.47
N LEU A 33 18.67 0.12 -11.15
CA LEU A 33 18.45 0.92 -12.36
C LEU A 33 18.02 2.35 -12.07
N LEU A 34 17.14 2.55 -11.08
CA LEU A 34 16.54 3.85 -10.77
C LEU A 34 17.21 4.53 -9.57
N GLY A 35 17.98 3.80 -8.76
CA GLY A 35 18.63 4.31 -7.56
C GLY A 35 17.88 3.95 -6.26
N SER A 36 18.37 4.48 -5.14
CA SER A 36 17.86 4.13 -3.82
C SER A 36 16.43 4.62 -3.59
N PRO A 37 15.51 3.78 -3.08
CA PRO A 37 14.15 4.20 -2.79
C PRO A 37 14.02 4.85 -1.41
N SER A 38 12.85 5.45 -1.12
CA SER A 38 12.58 6.03 0.20
C SER A 38 12.15 4.94 1.19
N PHE A 39 13.12 4.36 1.90
CA PHE A 39 12.87 3.26 2.85
C PHE A 39 11.82 3.61 3.91
N SER A 40 11.84 4.84 4.43
CA SER A 40 10.86 5.30 5.43
C SER A 40 9.44 5.36 4.86
N LEU A 41 9.27 5.82 3.62
CA LEU A 41 7.97 5.87 2.97
C LEU A 41 7.42 4.47 2.68
N ILE A 42 8.29 3.55 2.24
CA ILE A 42 7.90 2.16 1.98
C ILE A 42 7.57 1.43 3.29
N PHE A 43 8.34 1.68 4.35
CA PHE A 43 8.05 1.13 5.66
C PHE A 43 6.71 1.63 6.20
N TRP A 44 6.43 2.94 6.07
CA TRP A 44 5.12 3.51 6.37
C TRP A 44 4.00 2.85 5.56
N PHE A 45 4.23 2.62 4.26
CA PHE A 45 3.26 1.95 3.40
C PHE A 45 2.95 0.52 3.86
N LEU A 46 3.99 -0.25 4.22
CA LEU A 46 3.86 -1.60 4.76
C LEU A 46 3.06 -1.62 6.06
N LEU A 47 3.32 -0.69 6.99
CA LEU A 47 2.53 -0.56 8.21
C LEU A 47 1.06 -0.26 7.92
N GLY A 48 0.79 0.61 6.94
CA GLY A 48 -0.56 0.92 6.50
C GLY A 48 -1.31 -0.33 6.01
N LEU A 49 -0.68 -1.13 5.16
CA LEU A 49 -1.26 -2.39 4.68
C LEU A 49 -1.53 -3.37 5.84
N ARG A 50 -0.59 -3.51 6.78
CA ARG A 50 -0.77 -4.36 7.97
C ARG A 50 -1.98 -3.95 8.80
N PHE A 51 -2.22 -2.65 8.94
CA PHE A 51 -3.37 -2.14 9.69
C PHE A 51 -4.69 -2.41 8.96
N VAL A 52 -4.70 -2.26 7.63
CA VAL A 52 -5.88 -2.56 6.80
C VAL A 52 -6.21 -4.06 6.82
N ASN A 53 -5.21 -4.90 6.58
CA ASN A 53 -5.33 -6.36 6.51
C ASN A 53 -5.56 -7.02 7.86
N ARG A 54 -5.07 -6.39 8.95
CA ARG A 54 -4.97 -7.03 10.27
C ARG A 54 -4.25 -8.39 10.18
N SER A 55 -3.12 -8.44 9.47
CA SER A 55 -2.36 -9.69 9.26
C SER A 55 -1.92 -10.35 10.59
N THR A 56 -1.77 -9.56 11.65
CA THR A 56 -1.49 -10.06 13.01
C THR A 56 -2.70 -10.69 13.72
N GLY A 57 -3.91 -10.58 13.17
CA GLY A 57 -5.16 -11.11 13.72
C GLY A 57 -5.87 -10.21 14.74
N ARG A 58 -5.29 -9.05 15.09
CA ARG A 58 -5.89 -8.07 16.00
C ARG A 58 -5.88 -6.68 15.36
N ALA A 59 -6.81 -5.83 15.78
CA ALA A 59 -6.71 -4.42 15.45
C ALA A 59 -5.42 -3.81 16.02
N PRO A 60 -4.85 -2.78 15.36
CA PRO A 60 -3.70 -2.07 15.90
C PRO A 60 -4.04 -1.46 17.26
N GLY A 61 -3.13 -1.60 18.22
CA GLY A 61 -3.26 -0.99 19.55
C GLY A 61 -3.05 0.52 19.50
N ILE A 62 -3.35 1.19 20.62
CA ILE A 62 -3.15 2.64 20.75
C ILE A 62 -1.68 3.03 20.49
N LEU A 63 -0.73 2.25 21.02
CA LEU A 63 0.70 2.51 20.79
C LEU A 63 1.08 2.35 19.31
N ASP A 64 0.57 1.33 18.63
CA ASP A 64 0.82 1.11 17.19
C ASP A 64 0.32 2.30 16.37
N LEU A 65 -0.85 2.84 16.73
CA LEU A 65 -1.41 4.02 16.09
C LEU A 65 -0.62 5.28 16.39
N MET A 66 -0.21 5.51 17.64
CA MET A 66 0.63 6.66 18.00
C MET A 66 1.93 6.65 17.20
N LEU A 67 2.57 5.49 17.06
CA LEU A 67 3.79 5.33 16.26
C LEU A 67 3.53 5.56 14.77
N PHE A 68 2.47 4.97 14.23
CA PHE A 68 2.11 5.15 12.83
C PHE A 68 1.74 6.61 12.51
N TYR A 69 1.03 7.28 13.41
CA TYR A 69 0.69 8.70 13.27
C TYR A 69 1.92 9.59 13.42
N GLY A 70 2.78 9.36 14.41
CA GLY A 70 4.04 10.08 14.56
C GLY A 70 4.90 9.97 13.30
N LEU A 71 5.02 8.75 12.75
CA LEU A 71 5.70 8.52 11.47
C LEU A 71 5.01 9.26 10.31
N SER A 72 3.68 9.23 10.25
CA SER A 72 2.92 9.91 9.19
C SER A 72 3.10 11.42 9.24
N LEU A 73 3.08 12.03 10.42
CA LEU A 73 3.32 13.47 10.62
C LEU A 73 4.75 13.85 10.27
N TRP A 74 5.73 13.05 10.69
CA TRP A 74 7.13 13.27 10.36
C TRP A 74 7.37 13.19 8.84
N LEU A 75 6.83 12.17 8.17
CA LEU A 75 6.86 12.08 6.70
C LEU A 75 6.06 13.21 6.04
N GLY A 76 4.97 13.65 6.67
CA GLY A 76 4.19 14.81 6.23
C GLY A 76 5.02 16.09 6.22
N PHE A 77 5.86 16.26 7.24
CA PHE A 77 6.79 17.37 7.37
C PHE A 77 8.00 17.25 6.43
N ALA A 78 8.56 16.05 6.30
CA ALA A 78 9.80 15.78 5.56
C ALA A 78 9.59 15.62 4.04
N ILE A 79 8.44 15.10 3.63
CA ILE A 79 8.13 14.77 2.24
C ILE A 79 6.90 15.56 1.77
N HIS A 80 5.71 15.24 2.26
CA HIS A 80 4.47 15.86 1.77
C HIS A 80 3.27 15.72 2.71
N TRP A 81 2.53 16.81 2.93
CA TRP A 81 1.42 16.91 3.89
C TRP A 81 0.24 15.95 3.65
N THR A 82 0.13 15.36 2.46
CA THR A 82 -0.90 14.37 2.13
C THR A 82 -0.64 12.99 2.75
N ILE A 83 0.59 12.70 3.19
CA ILE A 83 0.90 11.43 3.86
C ILE A 83 0.06 11.24 5.13
N PRO A 84 -0.02 12.23 6.05
CA PRO A 84 -0.97 12.20 7.18
C PRO A 84 -2.45 12.03 6.77
N LEU A 85 -2.86 12.60 5.63
CA LEU A 85 -4.22 12.46 5.12
C LEU A 85 -4.50 11.01 4.69
N LEU A 86 -3.56 10.37 3.98
CA LEU A 86 -3.66 8.96 3.61
C LEU A 86 -3.66 8.04 4.84
N ALA A 87 -2.85 8.35 5.85
CA ALA A 87 -2.81 7.63 7.12
C ALA A 87 -4.16 7.68 7.86
N THR A 88 -4.90 8.78 7.73
CA THR A 88 -6.24 8.91 8.31
C THR A 88 -7.21 7.88 7.73
N ALA A 89 -7.18 7.67 6.40
CA ALA A 89 -8.02 6.67 5.75
C ALA A 89 -7.69 5.26 6.24
N THR A 90 -6.39 4.94 6.37
CA THR A 90 -5.90 3.66 6.91
C THR A 90 -6.42 3.41 8.32
N VAL A 91 -6.26 4.38 9.24
CA VAL A 91 -6.67 4.21 10.64
C VAL A 91 -8.18 4.14 10.78
N SER A 92 -8.91 4.97 10.03
CA SER A 92 -10.38 4.93 10.00
C SER A 92 -10.87 3.54 9.60
N PHE A 93 -10.27 2.95 8.56
CA PHE A 93 -10.62 1.60 8.09
C PHE A 93 -10.17 0.49 9.05
N ALA A 94 -9.02 0.65 9.70
CA ALA A 94 -8.51 -0.33 10.65
C ALA A 94 -9.38 -0.48 11.90
N TRP A 95 -10.13 0.56 12.28
CA TRP A 95 -10.89 0.64 13.55
C TRP A 95 -12.41 0.73 13.42
N THR A 96 -12.98 0.58 12.22
CA THR A 96 -14.44 0.67 11.99
C THR A 96 -15.27 -0.20 12.94
N ASP A 97 -14.73 -1.36 13.32
CA ASP A 97 -15.51 -2.40 14.00
C ASP A 97 -15.36 -2.37 15.54
N GLU A 98 -14.34 -1.70 16.10
CA GLU A 98 -13.97 -1.84 17.52
C GLU A 98 -14.17 -0.56 18.36
N PHE A 99 -13.95 0.64 17.79
CA PHE A 99 -13.93 1.87 18.60
C PHE A 99 -14.56 3.11 17.91
N PRO A 100 -15.89 3.20 17.85
CA PRO A 100 -16.59 4.29 17.14
C PRO A 100 -16.35 5.69 17.73
N ARG A 101 -15.96 5.81 19.01
CA ARG A 101 -15.66 7.12 19.63
C ARG A 101 -14.27 7.65 19.26
N LEU A 102 -13.29 6.77 19.05
CA LEU A 102 -11.91 7.14 18.70
C LEU A 102 -11.77 7.53 17.22
N ILE A 103 -12.72 7.13 16.36
CA ILE A 103 -12.84 7.63 14.97
C ILE A 103 -12.94 9.17 14.93
N ARG A 104 -13.53 9.81 15.96
CA ARG A 104 -13.58 11.28 16.04
C ARG A 104 -12.20 11.91 16.26
N VAL A 105 -11.29 11.21 16.93
CA VAL A 105 -9.89 11.65 17.09
C VAL A 105 -9.11 11.42 15.80
N ALA A 106 -9.37 10.31 15.10
CA ALA A 106 -8.82 10.08 13.77
C ALA A 106 -9.27 11.16 12.75
N LEU A 107 -10.48 11.70 12.90
CA LEU A 107 -11.01 12.81 12.09
C LEU A 107 -10.38 14.18 12.40
N ALA A 108 -9.71 14.37 13.55
CA ALA A 108 -9.00 15.62 13.85
C ALA A 108 -7.66 15.73 13.09
N MET A 109 -7.06 14.59 12.74
CA MET A 109 -5.81 14.52 11.97
C MET A 109 -5.85 15.15 10.57
N PRO A 110 -6.87 14.91 9.72
CA PRO A 110 -6.95 15.56 8.41
C PRO A 110 -7.05 17.08 8.55
N CYS A 111 -7.74 17.60 9.57
CA CYS A 111 -7.77 19.03 9.85
C CYS A 111 -6.37 19.57 10.20
N GLY A 112 -5.61 18.86 11.03
CA GLY A 112 -4.21 19.23 11.34
C GLY A 112 -3.29 19.16 10.13
N ALA A 113 -3.42 18.13 9.29
CA ALA A 113 -2.64 17.96 8.07
C ALA A 113 -2.93 19.05 7.04
N ILE A 114 -4.20 19.40 6.86
CA ILE A 114 -4.64 20.48 5.96
C ILE A 114 -4.17 21.84 6.50
N ALA A 115 -4.37 22.11 7.79
CA ALA A 115 -3.90 23.35 8.42
C ALA A 115 -2.38 23.51 8.28
N PHE A 116 -1.63 22.42 8.48
CA PHE A 116 -0.18 22.39 8.27
C PHE A 116 0.20 22.68 6.81
N GLY A 117 -0.48 22.05 5.85
CA GLY A 117 -0.28 22.32 4.41
C GLY A 117 -0.52 23.78 4.05
N ILE A 118 -1.56 24.39 4.60
CA ILE A 118 -1.89 25.82 4.43
C ILE A 118 -0.80 26.71 5.02
N VAL A 119 -0.36 26.45 6.26
CA VAL A 119 0.68 27.26 6.94
C VAL A 119 2.02 27.20 6.19
N ARG A 120 2.34 26.07 5.56
CA ARG A 120 3.55 25.91 4.73
C ARG A 120 3.47 26.59 3.37
N GLY A 121 2.36 27.26 3.06
CA GLY A 121 2.14 27.94 1.79
C GLY A 121 2.14 26.97 0.62
N TRP A 122 1.68 25.74 0.85
CA TRP A 122 1.72 24.71 -0.18
C TRP A 122 0.90 25.11 -1.38
N ARG A 123 1.48 24.93 -2.56
CA ARG A 123 0.83 25.12 -3.84
C ARG A 123 0.81 23.77 -4.54
N PHE A 124 -0.37 23.36 -4.98
CA PHE A 124 -0.48 22.22 -5.89
C PHE A 124 0.30 22.54 -7.15
N THR A 125 1.42 21.85 -7.31
CA THR A 125 2.23 21.93 -8.52
C THR A 125 2.01 20.61 -9.23
N PRO A 126 1.23 20.57 -10.33
CA PRO A 126 1.00 19.33 -11.04
C PRO A 126 2.37 18.76 -11.44
N PRO A 127 2.59 17.44 -11.27
CA PRO A 127 3.87 16.85 -11.61
C PRO A 127 4.09 17.03 -13.11
N VAL A 128 5.34 17.24 -13.51
CA VAL A 128 5.72 17.19 -14.92
C VAL A 128 6.01 15.72 -15.23
N TRP A 129 5.05 15.05 -15.84
CA TRP A 129 5.17 13.64 -16.19
C TRP A 129 5.88 13.51 -17.53
N ASP A 130 6.94 12.71 -17.57
CA ASP A 130 7.31 12.08 -18.82
C ASP A 130 6.21 11.08 -19.22
N TRP A 131 5.96 10.92 -20.52
CA TRP A 131 4.92 10.04 -21.05
C TRP A 131 5.11 8.59 -20.58
N VAL A 132 6.37 8.16 -20.41
CA VAL A 132 6.72 6.83 -19.87
C VAL A 132 6.19 6.66 -18.44
N GLY A 133 6.42 7.65 -17.59
CA GLY A 133 5.99 7.63 -16.19
C GLY A 133 4.47 7.63 -16.06
N GLY A 134 3.79 8.43 -16.89
CA GLY A 134 2.32 8.50 -16.92
C GLY A 134 1.68 7.19 -17.35
N VAL A 135 2.18 6.60 -18.44
CA VAL A 135 1.70 5.30 -18.94
C VAL A 135 2.00 4.19 -17.93
N GLY A 136 3.19 4.18 -17.31
CA GLY A 136 3.56 3.19 -16.30
C GLY A 136 2.63 3.21 -15.08
N LEU A 137 2.27 4.40 -14.61
CA LEU A 137 1.31 4.58 -13.52
C LEU A 137 -0.06 3.98 -13.86
N VAL A 138 -0.62 4.38 -15.01
CA VAL A 138 -1.93 3.92 -15.46
C VAL A 138 -1.94 2.41 -15.63
N LEU A 139 -0.90 1.85 -16.26
CA LEU A 139 -0.76 0.42 -16.47
C LEU A 139 -0.81 -0.33 -15.14
N VAL A 140 0.00 0.04 -14.14
CA VAL A 140 0.03 -0.69 -12.86
C VAL A 140 -1.32 -0.63 -12.15
N VAL A 141 -2.00 0.52 -12.17
CA VAL A 141 -3.34 0.65 -11.59
C VAL A 141 -4.33 -0.28 -12.29
N LEU A 142 -4.34 -0.28 -13.63
CA LEU A 142 -5.21 -1.14 -14.42
C LEU A 142 -4.94 -2.63 -14.16
N LEU A 143 -3.68 -3.02 -13.96
CA LEU A 143 -3.28 -4.39 -13.65
C LEU A 143 -3.77 -4.85 -12.27
N LEU A 144 -3.93 -3.95 -11.30
CA LEU A 144 -4.44 -4.30 -9.97
C LEU A 144 -5.96 -4.50 -9.93
N ILE A 145 -6.72 -3.93 -10.87
CA ILE A 145 -8.18 -4.07 -10.96
C ILE A 145 -8.62 -5.55 -11.05
N PRO A 146 -8.13 -6.35 -12.02
CA PRO A 146 -8.54 -7.76 -12.12
C PRO A 146 -8.14 -8.58 -10.90
N VAL A 147 -7.00 -8.27 -10.27
CA VAL A 147 -6.58 -8.91 -9.02
C VAL A 147 -7.58 -8.62 -7.90
N ALA A 148 -7.93 -7.35 -7.70
CA ALA A 148 -8.86 -6.94 -6.66
C ALA A 148 -10.26 -7.52 -6.87
N LEU A 149 -10.76 -7.57 -8.10
CA LEU A 149 -12.07 -8.16 -8.42
C LEU A 149 -12.08 -9.69 -8.33
N GLY A 150 -10.96 -10.33 -8.65
CA GLY A 150 -10.80 -11.79 -8.65
C GLY A 150 -10.54 -12.38 -7.25
N TYR A 151 -10.13 -11.58 -6.28
CA TYR A 151 -9.81 -12.05 -4.93
C TYR A 151 -11.09 -12.39 -4.14
N ARG A 152 -11.33 -13.68 -3.87
CA ARG A 152 -12.59 -14.15 -3.24
C ARG A 152 -12.41 -14.75 -1.84
N SER A 153 -11.38 -15.56 -1.61
CA SER A 153 -11.14 -16.16 -0.28
C SER A 153 -9.65 -16.47 -0.09
N PRO A 154 -8.94 -15.75 0.81
CA PRO A 154 -7.56 -16.11 1.13
C PRO A 154 -7.50 -17.44 1.86
N ARG A 155 -6.47 -18.24 1.56
CA ARG A 155 -6.14 -19.48 2.28
C ARG A 155 -5.23 -19.22 3.48
N SER A 156 -4.49 -18.12 3.42
CA SER A 156 -3.61 -17.64 4.48
C SER A 156 -4.36 -17.28 5.76
N VAL A 157 -3.68 -17.53 6.88
CA VAL A 157 -4.17 -17.31 8.24
C VAL A 157 -3.38 -16.20 8.91
N SER A 158 -4.05 -15.52 9.83
CA SER A 158 -3.44 -14.52 10.70
C SER A 158 -2.33 -15.09 11.61
N ASP A 159 -1.30 -14.27 11.86
CA ASP A 159 -0.09 -14.72 12.58
C ASP A 159 -0.34 -15.19 14.02
N ARG A 160 -1.23 -14.50 14.76
CA ARG A 160 -1.46 -14.79 16.20
C ARG A 160 -2.71 -15.60 16.47
N THR A 161 -3.76 -15.39 15.68
CA THR A 161 -5.08 -15.98 15.96
C THR A 161 -5.35 -17.23 15.14
N GLY A 162 -4.61 -17.49 14.06
CA GLY A 162 -4.84 -18.64 13.17
C GLY A 162 -6.15 -18.59 12.38
N VAL A 163 -6.94 -17.52 12.56
CA VAL A 163 -8.17 -17.27 11.80
C VAL A 163 -7.81 -16.91 10.35
N PRO A 164 -8.53 -17.42 9.34
CA PRO A 164 -8.35 -17.02 7.94
C PRO A 164 -8.43 -15.51 7.77
N LEU A 165 -7.61 -14.97 6.86
CA LEU A 165 -7.69 -13.56 6.53
C LEU A 165 -9.04 -13.21 5.86
N ASP A 166 -9.47 -11.96 5.98
CA ASP A 166 -10.69 -11.50 5.32
C ASP A 166 -10.38 -10.99 3.91
N GLY A 167 -10.94 -11.65 2.90
CA GLY A 167 -10.79 -11.24 1.49
C GLY A 167 -11.29 -9.81 1.22
N ARG A 168 -12.27 -9.30 1.98
CA ARG A 168 -12.71 -7.90 1.85
C ARG A 168 -11.58 -6.95 2.23
N ARG A 169 -10.85 -7.23 3.32
CA ARG A 169 -9.74 -6.39 3.78
C ARG A 169 -8.58 -6.39 2.79
N ILE A 170 -8.27 -7.52 2.19
CA ILE A 170 -7.24 -7.62 1.14
C ILE A 170 -7.60 -6.76 -0.07
N ARG A 171 -8.88 -6.77 -0.51
CA ARG A 171 -9.34 -5.88 -1.59
C ARG A 171 -9.22 -4.40 -1.24
N TRP A 172 -9.53 -4.04 0.01
CA TRP A 172 -9.32 -2.68 0.50
C TRP A 172 -7.84 -2.32 0.59
N ALA A 173 -6.97 -3.25 0.96
CA ALA A 173 -5.52 -3.05 0.97
C ALA A 173 -4.99 -2.82 -0.45
N LEU A 174 -5.47 -3.59 -1.45
CA LEU A 174 -5.15 -3.38 -2.87
C LEU A 174 -5.64 -2.01 -3.37
N ALA A 175 -6.89 -1.64 -3.06
CA ALA A 175 -7.45 -0.35 -3.46
C ALA A 175 -6.73 0.82 -2.78
N TRP A 176 -6.45 0.72 -1.48
CA TRP A 176 -5.69 1.72 -0.74
C TRP A 176 -4.26 1.82 -1.25
N SER A 177 -3.62 0.69 -1.57
CA SER A 177 -2.29 0.63 -2.15
C SER A 177 -2.25 1.40 -3.47
N ALA A 178 -3.10 1.01 -4.43
CA ALA A 178 -3.20 1.66 -5.74
C ALA A 178 -3.52 3.15 -5.61
N GLY A 179 -4.53 3.49 -4.80
CA GLY A 179 -4.96 4.88 -4.58
C GLY A 179 -3.87 5.74 -3.94
N SER A 180 -3.15 5.21 -2.95
CA SER A 180 -2.06 5.93 -2.28
C SER A 180 -0.88 6.15 -3.22
N MET A 181 -0.51 5.14 -4.02
CA MET A 181 0.58 5.26 -4.99
C MET A 181 0.24 6.29 -6.07
N VAL A 182 -0.96 6.22 -6.65
CA VAL A 182 -1.44 7.20 -7.62
C VAL A 182 -1.46 8.58 -7.01
N MET A 183 -2.05 8.74 -5.81
CA MET A 183 -2.14 10.05 -5.17
C MET A 183 -0.77 10.65 -4.91
N LEU A 184 0.17 9.88 -4.34
CA LEU A 184 1.50 10.38 -4.01
C LEU A 184 2.30 10.77 -5.26
N THR A 185 2.17 10.04 -6.36
CA THR A 185 2.85 10.41 -7.61
C THR A 185 2.10 11.54 -8.35
N ALA A 186 0.76 11.52 -8.39
CA ALA A 186 -0.14 12.53 -9.00
C ALA A 186 0.02 13.95 -8.46
N ILE A 187 0.43 14.08 -7.20
CA ILE A 187 0.64 15.38 -6.55
C ILE A 187 2.12 15.76 -6.42
N GLY A 188 3.03 14.91 -6.93
CA GLY A 188 4.48 15.14 -6.83
C GLY A 188 5.04 14.94 -5.42
N ALA A 189 4.32 14.21 -4.55
CA ALA A 189 4.79 13.88 -3.20
C ALA A 189 5.88 12.81 -3.21
N ALA A 190 5.85 11.90 -4.18
CA ALA A 190 6.85 10.85 -4.32
C ALA A 190 7.07 10.48 -5.78
N ASP A 191 8.34 10.46 -6.18
CA ASP A 191 8.75 10.01 -7.49
C ASP A 191 8.61 8.48 -7.65
N ILE A 192 8.61 8.02 -8.89
CA ILE A 192 8.54 6.59 -9.23
C ILE A 192 9.68 5.82 -8.55
N GLN A 193 10.89 6.40 -8.50
CA GLN A 193 12.05 5.83 -7.81
C GLN A 193 11.78 5.64 -6.30
N ALA A 194 11.22 6.65 -5.64
CA ALA A 194 10.98 6.62 -4.20
C ALA A 194 10.01 5.48 -3.81
N LEU A 195 9.05 5.18 -4.69
CA LEU A 195 8.04 4.12 -4.53
C LEU A 195 8.37 2.84 -5.31
N ALA A 196 9.57 2.69 -5.89
CA ALA A 196 9.90 1.56 -6.76
C ALA A 196 9.60 0.18 -6.14
N PRO A 197 9.89 -0.09 -4.86
CA PRO A 197 9.51 -1.34 -4.19
C PRO A 197 8.00 -1.58 -4.12
N THR A 198 7.21 -0.52 -3.96
CA THR A 198 5.75 -0.60 -3.94
C THR A 198 5.22 -0.89 -5.35
N TRP A 199 5.78 -0.26 -6.39
CA TRP A 199 5.48 -0.56 -7.79
C TRP A 199 5.81 -2.01 -8.14
N ALA A 200 6.98 -2.48 -7.73
CA ALA A 200 7.40 -3.86 -7.92
C ALA A 200 6.49 -4.86 -7.19
N ALA A 201 6.02 -4.53 -5.98
CA ALA A 201 5.08 -5.36 -5.26
C ALA A 201 3.73 -5.49 -5.98
N SER A 202 3.18 -4.37 -6.47
CA SER A 202 1.94 -4.36 -7.26
C SER A 202 2.07 -5.17 -8.55
N ALA A 203 3.18 -5.00 -9.28
CA ALA A 203 3.47 -5.79 -10.47
C ALA A 203 3.63 -7.29 -10.15
N GLY A 204 4.35 -7.62 -9.06
CA GLY A 204 4.51 -8.99 -8.58
C GLY A 204 3.17 -9.65 -8.25
N THR A 205 2.31 -8.95 -7.53
CA THR A 205 0.94 -9.39 -7.23
C THR A 205 0.14 -9.71 -8.48
N PHE A 206 0.21 -8.88 -9.53
CA PHE A 206 -0.43 -9.19 -10.81
C PHE A 206 0.16 -10.44 -11.47
N VAL A 207 1.48 -10.56 -11.52
CA VAL A 207 2.17 -11.72 -12.12
C VAL A 207 1.80 -13.02 -11.42
N GLY A 208 1.77 -13.02 -10.08
CA GLY A 208 1.36 -14.20 -9.33
C GLY A 208 -0.09 -14.58 -9.60
N TRP A 209 -1.00 -13.60 -9.65
CA TRP A 209 -2.40 -13.82 -10.02
C TRP A 209 -2.53 -14.45 -11.41
N LEU A 210 -1.81 -13.91 -12.39
CA LEU A 210 -1.82 -14.42 -13.77
C LEU A 210 -1.28 -15.85 -13.84
N ALA A 211 -0.18 -16.15 -13.14
CA ALA A 211 0.41 -17.48 -13.12
C ALA A 211 -0.58 -18.53 -12.56
N GLU A 212 -1.27 -18.22 -11.45
CA GLU A 212 -2.28 -19.12 -10.91
C GLU A 212 -3.45 -19.32 -11.88
N ALA A 213 -3.95 -18.25 -12.49
CA ALA A 213 -5.04 -18.32 -13.46
C ALA A 213 -4.70 -19.22 -14.66
N LEU A 214 -3.48 -19.11 -15.19
CA LEU A 214 -3.01 -19.94 -16.30
C LEU A 214 -2.88 -21.42 -15.90
N THR A 215 -2.35 -21.71 -14.71
CA THR A 215 -2.21 -23.10 -14.23
C THR A 215 -3.56 -23.77 -13.98
N THR A 216 -4.53 -23.03 -13.44
CA THR A 216 -5.88 -23.56 -13.14
C THR A 216 -6.65 -23.88 -14.42
N CYS A 217 -6.56 -23.03 -15.44
CA CYS A 217 -7.17 -23.30 -16.75
C CYS A 217 -6.59 -24.55 -17.42
N HIS A 218 -5.29 -24.80 -17.28
CA HIS A 218 -4.64 -25.98 -17.88
C HIS A 218 -5.04 -27.31 -17.21
N VAL A 219 -5.37 -27.28 -15.92
CA VAL A 219 -5.86 -28.47 -15.19
C VAL A 219 -7.29 -28.82 -15.58
N LEU A 220 -8.14 -27.82 -15.87
CA LEU A 220 -9.54 -28.04 -16.26
C LEU A 220 -9.73 -28.43 -17.73
N SER A 221 -8.70 -28.30 -18.57
CA SER A 221 -8.73 -28.72 -19.97
C SER A 221 -8.26 -30.16 -20.20
N LYS A 222 -7.92 -30.90 -19.14
CA LYS A 222 -7.56 -32.32 -19.17
C LYS A 222 -8.65 -33.14 -18.49
#